data_AF-A0A4Z2FEZ3-F1
#
_entry.id   AF-A0A4Z2FEZ3-F1
#
_cell.length_a   1.000
_cell.length_b   1.000
_cell.length_c   1.000
_cell.angle_alpha   90.00
_cell.angle_beta   90.00
_cell.angle_gamma   90.00
#
_symmetry.space_group_name_H-M   'P 1'
#
loop_
_entity.id
_entity.type
_entity.pdbx_description
1 polymer ?
#
loop_
_entity_poly.entity_id
_entity_poly.type
_entity_poly.pdbx_seq_one_letter_code
_entity_poly.pdbx_strand_id
1 'polypeptide(L)'
;MSLMMQVAGVLKALAKDFNVAALVTNHVTRGGGGELQPGLGASWGPVPRTRVLLERAEGAADGGHSSIRTATLIKSSRRPCLLREEFDLRRWSRSGEEGSSSSGKRTLEETDS
;
A
#
# COMPACT_ATOMS: atom_id res chain seq x y z
N MET A 1 9.14 0.87 26.81
CA MET A 1 8.30 0.87 25.59
C MET A 1 9.20 0.61 24.40
N SER A 2 8.73 -0.11 23.38
CA SER A 2 9.48 -0.25 22.11
C SER A 2 9.53 1.09 21.37
N LEU A 3 10.63 1.39 20.67
CA LEU A 3 10.80 2.57 19.80
C LEU A 3 9.59 2.76 18.88
N MET A 4 9.13 1.66 18.32
CA MET A 4 8.00 1.58 17.42
C MET A 4 6.68 2.05 18.07
N MET A 5 6.48 1.80 19.36
CA MET A 5 5.31 2.31 20.09
C MET A 5 5.43 3.80 20.43
N GLN A 6 6.64 4.31 20.62
CA GLN A 6 6.86 5.75 20.76
C GLN A 6 6.54 6.49 19.46
N VAL A 7 6.97 5.96 18.31
CA VAL A 7 6.62 6.48 16.98
C VAL A 7 5.10 6.49 16.78
N ALA A 8 4.41 5.41 17.13
CA ALA A 8 2.94 5.36 17.08
C ALA A 8 2.27 6.44 17.95
N GLY A 9 2.82 6.70 19.15
CA GLY A 9 2.34 7.74 20.05
C GLY A 9 2.49 9.14 19.44
N VAL A 10 3.67 9.47 18.92
CA VAL A 10 3.93 10.75 18.26
C VAL A 10 3.05 10.94 17.04
N LEU A 11 2.93 9.92 16.17
CA LEU A 11 2.07 10.00 14.98
C LEU A 11 0.61 10.28 15.33
N LYS A 12 0.11 9.65 16.41
CA LYS A 12 -1.26 9.86 16.89
C LYS A 12 -1.47 11.26 17.47
N ALA A 13 -0.48 11.80 18.18
CA ALA A 13 -0.51 13.17 18.66
C ALA A 13 -0.55 14.15 17.48
N LEU A 14 0.37 14.02 16.52
CA LEU A 14 0.40 14.88 15.32
C LEU A 14 -0.92 14.86 14.55
N ALA A 15 -1.48 13.67 14.29
CA ALA A 15 -2.75 13.56 13.57
C ALA A 15 -3.91 14.27 14.31
N LYS A 16 -3.94 14.17 15.64
CA LYS A 16 -4.97 14.81 16.47
C LYS A 16 -4.76 16.32 16.55
N ASP A 17 -3.55 16.76 16.86
CA ASP A 17 -3.24 18.15 17.20
C ASP A 17 -3.33 19.05 15.97
N PHE A 18 -3.04 18.52 14.78
CA PHE A 18 -3.11 19.25 13.51
C PHE A 18 -4.34 18.90 12.67
N ASN A 19 -5.23 18.03 13.14
CA ASN A 19 -6.42 17.57 12.42
C ASN A 19 -6.10 17.04 11.00
N VAL A 20 -5.05 16.22 10.89
CA VAL A 20 -4.61 15.61 9.63
C VAL A 20 -4.85 14.11 9.61
N ALA A 21 -5.04 13.56 8.41
CA ALA A 21 -5.08 12.11 8.22
C ALA A 21 -3.65 11.54 8.18
N ALA A 22 -3.44 10.40 8.83
CA ALA A 22 -2.19 9.66 8.77
C ALA A 22 -2.41 8.31 8.06
N LEU A 23 -1.61 8.05 7.03
CA LEU A 23 -1.55 6.77 6.32
C LEU A 23 -0.20 6.12 6.62
N VAL A 24 -0.22 4.84 7.01
CA VAL A 24 0.98 4.05 7.27
C VAL A 24 0.99 2.87 6.32
N THR A 25 2.06 2.73 5.55
CA THR A 25 2.32 1.54 4.74
C THR A 25 3.14 0.55 5.52
N ASN A 26 2.86 -0.74 5.34
CA ASN A 26 3.59 -1.81 5.99
C ASN A 26 3.79 -2.96 5.00
N HIS A 27 4.90 -3.68 5.16
CA HIS A 27 5.13 -4.92 4.44
C HIS A 27 4.38 -6.09 5.11
N VAL A 28 4.15 -7.14 4.34
CA VAL A 28 3.55 -8.39 4.80
C VAL A 28 4.65 -9.44 4.83
N THR A 29 4.70 -10.22 5.91
CA THR A 29 5.61 -11.35 6.10
C THR A 29 4.80 -12.65 6.12
N ARG A 30 5.49 -13.80 6.02
CA ARG A 30 4.87 -15.12 6.25
C ARG A 30 5.27 -15.63 7.63
N GLY A 31 4.28 -16.06 8.41
CA GLY A 31 4.50 -16.74 9.68
C GLY A 31 5.01 -18.18 9.48
N GLY A 32 5.27 -18.87 10.59
CA GLY A 32 5.78 -20.25 10.58
C GLY A 32 4.81 -21.26 9.95
N GLY A 33 3.50 -20.96 9.93
CA GLY A 33 2.47 -21.75 9.27
C GLY A 33 2.17 -21.30 7.83
N GLY A 34 2.93 -20.35 7.29
CA GLY A 34 2.72 -19.79 5.95
C GLY A 34 1.64 -18.70 5.87
N GLU A 35 0.98 -18.38 6.99
CA GLU A 35 -0.04 -17.34 7.05
C GLU A 35 0.57 -15.93 6.86
N LEU A 36 -0.18 -15.05 6.19
CA LEU A 36 0.23 -13.67 5.99
C LEU A 36 0.11 -12.88 7.30
N GLN A 37 1.20 -12.22 7.68
CA GLN A 37 1.28 -11.43 8.91
C GLN A 37 1.77 -10.00 8.62
N PRO A 38 1.33 -8.99 9.39
CA PRO A 38 1.85 -7.63 9.25
C PRO A 38 3.31 -7.56 9.77
N GLY A 39 4.21 -7.00 8.96
CA GLY A 39 5.64 -6.88 9.29
C GLY A 39 5.97 -6.07 10.56
N LEU A 40 5.14 -5.08 10.91
CA LEU A 40 5.29 -4.33 12.17
C LEU A 40 4.89 -5.13 13.43
N GLY A 41 4.42 -6.37 13.27
CA GLY A 41 4.12 -7.29 14.35
C GLY A 41 2.81 -7.00 15.09
N ALA A 42 2.49 -7.88 16.04
CA ALA A 42 1.24 -7.83 16.81
C ALA A 42 1.12 -6.57 17.70
N SER A 43 2.24 -6.01 18.16
CA SER A 43 2.26 -4.81 19.01
C SER A 43 1.70 -3.57 18.32
N TRP A 44 1.84 -3.47 16.99
CA TRP A 44 1.20 -2.42 16.19
C TRP A 44 -0.26 -2.71 15.87
N GLY A 45 -0.75 -3.93 16.12
CA GLY A 45 -2.15 -4.38 16.01
C GLY A 45 -3.19 -3.30 16.37
N PRO A 46 -3.11 -2.75 17.59
CA PRO A 46 -4.07 -1.78 18.11
C PRO A 46 -3.90 -0.34 17.60
N VAL A 47 -2.76 0.02 16.99
CA VAL A 47 -2.41 1.41 16.66
C VAL A 47 -3.33 2.01 15.58
N PRO A 48 -3.42 1.45 14.35
CA PRO A 48 -4.33 1.96 13.34
C PRO A 48 -5.77 1.49 13.59
N ARG A 49 -6.74 2.40 13.46
CA ARG A 49 -8.17 2.07 13.57
C ARG A 49 -8.72 1.35 12.34
N THR A 50 -8.12 1.61 11.19
CA THR A 50 -8.49 1.04 9.89
C THR A 50 -7.28 0.38 9.25
N ARG A 51 -7.44 -0.82 8.68
CA ARG A 51 -6.38 -1.53 7.97
C ARG A 51 -6.93 -2.09 6.67
N VAL A 52 -6.17 -1.90 5.60
CA VAL A 52 -6.47 -2.43 4.28
C VAL A 52 -5.32 -3.35 3.87
N LEU A 53 -5.63 -4.60 3.54
CA LEU A 53 -4.71 -5.54 2.94
C LEU A 53 -4.77 -5.37 1.42
N LEU A 54 -3.62 -5.15 0.80
CA LEU A 54 -3.49 -5.04 -0.64
C LEU A 54 -2.87 -6.32 -1.17
N GLU A 55 -3.53 -6.94 -2.14
CA GLU A 55 -3.08 -8.19 -2.74
C GLU A 55 -3.15 -8.09 -4.26
N ARG A 56 -2.47 -9.01 -4.92
CA ARG A 56 -2.62 -9.23 -6.35
C ARG A 56 -3.89 -10.06 -6.56
N ALA A 57 -4.71 -9.70 -7.54
CA ALA A 57 -5.91 -10.49 -7.85
C ALA A 57 -5.52 -11.91 -8.30
N GLU A 58 -6.22 -12.91 -7.76
CA GLU A 58 -6.07 -14.32 -8.14
C GLU A 58 -6.58 -14.53 -9.57
N GLY A 59 -5.94 -15.41 -10.34
CA GLY A 59 -6.29 -15.63 -11.75
C GLY A 59 -5.41 -14.90 -12.78
N ALA A 60 -4.34 -14.22 -12.34
CA ALA A 60 -3.20 -13.92 -13.22
C ALA A 60 -2.39 -15.22 -13.45
N ALA A 61 -3.05 -16.24 -13.99
CA ALA A 61 -2.37 -17.34 -14.65
C ALA A 61 -1.56 -16.75 -15.80
N ASP A 62 -0.35 -17.28 -15.99
CA ASP A 62 0.59 -16.96 -17.07
C ASP A 62 1.33 -15.62 -16.97
N GLY A 63 2.43 -15.66 -16.22
CA GLY A 63 3.72 -14.99 -16.53
C GLY A 63 3.78 -13.45 -16.65
N GLY A 64 2.66 -12.75 -16.78
CA GLY A 64 2.59 -11.30 -16.92
C GLY A 64 2.29 -10.63 -15.59
N HIS A 65 2.77 -9.40 -15.38
CA HIS A 65 2.35 -8.57 -14.25
C HIS A 65 0.93 -8.03 -14.52
N SER A 66 -0.11 -8.69 -13.99
CA SER A 66 -1.46 -8.10 -13.96
C SER A 66 -1.39 -6.77 -13.21
N SER A 67 -2.08 -5.75 -13.71
CA SER A 67 -2.23 -4.45 -13.04
C SER A 67 -3.41 -4.41 -12.07
N ILE A 68 -4.25 -5.45 -12.07
CA ILE A 68 -5.39 -5.59 -11.15
C ILE A 68 -4.91 -5.97 -9.75
N ARG A 69 -5.40 -5.24 -8.76
CA ARG A 69 -5.14 -5.44 -7.34
C ARG A 69 -6.46 -5.55 -6.59
N THR A 70 -6.42 -6.22 -5.45
CA THR A 70 -7.54 -6.30 -4.53
C THR A 70 -7.21 -5.56 -3.25
N ALA A 71 -8.16 -4.79 -2.74
CA ALA A 71 -8.09 -4.13 -1.45
C ALA A 71 -9.12 -4.74 -0.50
N THR A 72 -8.66 -5.37 0.57
CA THR A 72 -9.53 -6.01 1.57
C THR A 72 -9.49 -5.21 2.88
N LEU A 73 -10.65 -4.77 3.37
CA LEU A 73 -10.76 -4.08 4.65
C LEU A 73 -10.67 -5.07 5.82
N ILE A 74 -9.47 -5.30 6.35
CA ILE A 74 -9.22 -6.32 7.39
C ILE A 74 -9.44 -5.82 8.82
N LYS A 75 -9.53 -4.50 9.03
CA LYS A 75 -9.86 -3.89 10.33
C LYS A 75 -10.57 -2.57 10.11
N SER A 76 -11.66 -2.35 10.81
CA SER A 76 -12.35 -1.05 10.87
C SER A 76 -13.19 -0.98 12.14
N SER A 77 -13.25 0.19 12.76
CA SER A 77 -14.17 0.46 13.87
C SER A 77 -15.50 1.05 13.42
N ARG A 78 -15.66 1.37 12.12
CA ARG A 78 -16.79 2.15 11.57
C ARG A 78 -17.48 1.49 10.38
N ARG A 79 -16.98 0.36 9.91
CA ARG A 79 -17.51 -0.38 8.76
C ARG A 79 -17.39 -1.89 8.99
N PRO A 80 -18.27 -2.71 8.41
CA PRO A 80 -18.06 -4.15 8.33
C PRO A 80 -16.69 -4.47 7.72
N CYS A 81 -15.98 -5.45 8.28
CA CYS A 81 -14.68 -5.89 7.76
C CYS A 81 -14.88 -6.99 6.71
N LEU A 82 -13.79 -7.34 6.02
CA LEU A 82 -13.72 -8.33 4.94
C LEU A 82 -14.42 -7.91 3.64
N LEU A 83 -14.79 -6.62 3.52
CA LEU A 83 -15.13 -6.01 2.24
C LEU A 83 -13.90 -6.01 1.33
N ARG A 84 -14.04 -6.53 0.11
CA ARG A 84 -12.98 -6.67 -0.88
C ARG A 84 -13.39 -5.96 -2.16
N GLU A 85 -12.52 -5.10 -2.67
CA GLU A 85 -12.72 -4.37 -3.92
C GLU A 85 -11.54 -4.61 -4.86
N GLU A 86 -11.81 -4.67 -6.17
CA GLU A 86 -10.80 -4.78 -7.21
C GLU A 86 -10.56 -3.45 -7.90
N PHE A 87 -9.30 -3.15 -8.20
CA PHE A 87 -8.92 -1.92 -8.89
C PHE A 87 -7.72 -2.14 -9.82
N ASP A 88 -7.71 -1.38 -10.92
CA ASP A 88 -6.63 -1.41 -11.91
C ASP A 88 -5.65 -0.26 -11.66
N LEU A 89 -4.38 -0.59 -11.41
CA LEU A 89 -3.32 0.40 -11.26
C LEU A 89 -3.05 1.21 -12.54
N ARG A 90 -3.36 0.69 -13.73
CA ARG A 90 -3.15 1.43 -15.01
C ARG A 90 -4.05 2.65 -15.13
N ARG A 91 -5.23 2.61 -14.53
CA ARG A 91 -6.16 3.77 -14.53
C ARG A 91 -5.54 4.98 -13.82
N TRP A 92 -4.65 4.75 -12.86
CA TRP A 92 -3.91 5.81 -12.18
C TRP A 92 -2.79 6.43 -13.05
N SER A 93 -2.11 5.62 -13.85
CA SER A 93 -1.05 6.11 -14.75
C SER A 93 -1.60 7.06 -15.82
N ARG A 94 -2.80 6.80 -16.32
CA ARG A 94 -3.40 7.60 -17.41
C ARG A 94 -3.90 8.97 -16.97
N SER A 95 -4.26 9.15 -15.69
CA SER A 95 -4.65 10.46 -15.15
C SER A 95 -3.50 11.47 -15.04
N GLY A 96 -2.25 11.05 -15.25
CA GLY A 96 -1.07 11.94 -15.34
C GLY A 96 -0.64 12.28 -16.77
N GLU A 97 -1.24 11.64 -17.79
CA GLU A 97 -0.78 11.72 -19.19
C GLU A 97 -1.71 12.53 -20.10
N GLU A 98 -2.86 13.01 -19.61
CA GLU A 98 -3.74 13.92 -20.36
C GLU A 98 -3.16 15.35 -20.55
N GLY A 99 -1.90 15.58 -20.12
CA GLY A 99 -1.19 16.86 -20.28
C GLY A 99 0.19 16.80 -20.96
N SER A 100 0.66 15.65 -21.46
CA SER A 100 1.99 15.60 -22.12
C SER A 100 2.00 14.67 -23.33
N SER A 101 1.48 15.19 -24.43
CA SER A 101 1.85 14.74 -25.76
C SER A 101 3.29 15.19 -26.08
N SER A 102 4.30 14.40 -25.71
CA SER A 102 5.56 14.39 -26.45
C SER A 102 6.31 13.07 -26.22
N SER A 103 6.25 12.21 -27.23
CA SER A 103 7.09 11.03 -27.39
C SER A 103 8.58 11.43 -27.43
N GLY A 104 9.25 11.41 -26.30
CA GLY A 104 10.70 11.56 -26.21
C GLY A 104 11.40 10.20 -26.24
N LYS A 105 11.73 9.69 -27.44
CA LYS A 105 12.73 8.62 -27.59
C LYS A 105 14.08 9.18 -27.12
N ARG A 106 14.59 8.71 -25.99
CA ARG A 106 15.98 9.00 -25.59
C ARG A 106 16.91 8.09 -26.39
N THR A 107 17.58 8.66 -27.37
CA THR A 107 18.78 8.08 -28.00
C THR A 107 19.92 8.12 -26.97
N LEU A 108 20.57 6.99 -26.75
CA LEU A 108 21.81 6.88 -25.99
C LEU A 108 22.93 7.41 -26.89
N GLU A 109 23.50 8.57 -26.59
CA GLU A 109 24.73 9.00 -27.25
C GLU A 109 25.91 8.30 -26.59
N GLU A 110 26.54 7.43 -27.37
CA GLU A 110 27.82 6.79 -27.08
C GLU A 110 28.90 7.85 -27.31
N THR A 111 29.46 8.40 -26.23
CA THR A 111 30.68 9.22 -26.31
C THR A 111 31.88 8.33 -26.12
N ASP A 112 32.60 8.13 -27.23
CA ASP A 112 33.94 7.56 -27.30
C ASP A 112 35.01 8.65 -27.06
N SER A 113 36.17 8.21 -26.55
CA SER A 113 37.47 8.92 -26.31
C SER A 113 37.69 9.58 -24.95
#